data_AF-A0A956ETW3-F1
#
_entry.id   AF-A0A956ETW3-F1
#
_cell.length_a   1.000
_cell.length_b   1.000
_cell.length_c   1.000
_cell.angle_alpha   90.00
_cell.angle_beta   90.00
_cell.angle_gamma   90.00
#
_symmetry.space_group_name_H-M   'P 1'
#
loop_
_entity.id
_entity.type
_entity.pdbx_description
1 polymer ?
#
loop_
_entity_poly.entity_id
_entity_poly.type
_entity_poly.pdbx_seq_one_letter_code
_entity_poly.pdbx_strand_id
1 'polypeptide(L)'
;MKSEIELTAADAVKIPISWFPVDQALRASLLLLPALGIRAKLYDYGLKSSLRIRLLTRLMPAVTRLFGYYPGTRFGFGGDEARTLMRQWSTWAQSGKFDTGRMRNPEEQTARFTGPVLSLAFERDDLVSPEALKRAVSPFTGARVERRVLGAAEQGEYLGHAGWAKQPDGVVKVVAEWISRSCDAVRPGRTA
;
A
#
# COMPACT_ATOMS: atom_id res chain seq x y z
N MET A 1 -24.58 -3.25 0.07
CA MET A 1 -25.29 -2.10 -0.54
C MET A 1 -24.27 -0.98 -0.72
N LYS A 2 -24.06 -0.45 -1.94
CA LYS A 2 -23.09 0.64 -2.20
C LYS A 2 -23.52 1.87 -1.39
N SER A 3 -22.65 2.40 -0.55
CA SER A 3 -22.85 3.68 0.15
C SER A 3 -21.97 4.73 -0.52
N GLU A 4 -22.52 5.86 -0.89
CA GLU A 4 -21.77 6.93 -1.55
C GLU A 4 -21.63 8.09 -0.56
N ILE A 5 -20.40 8.52 -0.31
CA ILE A 5 -20.05 9.63 0.59
C ILE A 5 -19.34 10.67 -0.25
N GLU A 6 -19.80 11.91 -0.23
CA GLU A 6 -19.15 13.02 -0.94
C GLU A 6 -18.22 13.75 0.03
N LEU A 7 -16.91 13.72 -0.22
CA LEU A 7 -15.95 14.54 0.53
C LEU A 7 -15.77 15.88 -0.19
N THR A 8 -15.83 16.98 0.57
CA THR A 8 -15.46 18.30 0.05
C THR A 8 -14.04 18.61 0.51
N ALA A 9 -13.11 18.77 -0.44
CA ALA A 9 -11.74 19.18 -0.18
C ALA A 9 -11.67 20.67 0.23
N ALA A 10 -10.52 21.10 0.74
CA ALA A 10 -10.31 22.46 1.25
C ALA A 10 -10.44 23.55 0.17
N ASP A 11 -10.30 23.18 -1.10
CA ASP A 11 -10.48 24.01 -2.29
C ASP A 11 -11.89 23.89 -2.90
N ALA A 12 -12.84 23.33 -2.14
CA ALA A 12 -14.23 23.08 -2.52
C ALA A 12 -14.45 22.02 -3.63
N VAL A 13 -13.41 21.26 -4.02
CA VAL A 13 -13.58 20.13 -4.93
C VAL A 13 -14.36 19.02 -4.23
N LYS A 14 -15.42 18.54 -4.89
CA LYS A 14 -16.25 17.42 -4.42
C LYS A 14 -15.73 16.11 -4.97
N ILE A 15 -15.35 15.20 -4.09
CA ILE A 15 -14.82 13.88 -4.42
C ILE A 15 -15.86 12.83 -4.01
N PRO A 16 -16.54 12.16 -4.96
CA PRO A 16 -17.44 11.07 -4.64
C PRO A 16 -16.64 9.85 -4.22
N ILE A 17 -16.81 9.42 -2.97
CA ILE A 17 -16.25 8.18 -2.44
C ILE A 17 -17.34 7.12 -2.42
N SER A 18 -17.18 6.10 -3.24
CA SER A 18 -17.97 4.89 -3.16
C SER A 18 -17.41 3.97 -2.06
N TRP A 19 -18.14 3.84 -0.96
CA TRP A 19 -17.84 2.95 0.14
C TRP A 19 -18.70 1.69 0.07
N PHE A 20 -18.06 0.52 0.18
CA PHE A 20 -18.76 -0.76 0.23
C PHE A 20 -18.67 -1.30 1.66
N PRO A 21 -19.69 -1.09 2.51
CA PRO A 21 -19.69 -1.63 3.87
C PRO A 21 -19.62 -3.17 3.82
N VAL A 22 -18.68 -3.72 4.58
CA VAL A 22 -18.48 -5.16 4.70
C VAL A 22 -19.45 -5.71 5.75
N ASP A 23 -20.70 -5.93 5.33
CA ASP A 23 -21.73 -6.55 6.18
C ASP A 23 -21.79 -8.09 6.00
N GLN A 24 -20.93 -8.65 5.13
CA GLN A 24 -20.83 -10.09 4.86
C GLN A 24 -19.43 -10.60 5.20
N ALA A 25 -19.36 -11.85 5.68
CA ALA A 25 -18.10 -12.56 5.92
C ALA A 25 -17.17 -12.42 4.71
N LEU A 26 -16.00 -11.79 4.90
CA LEU A 26 -15.01 -11.54 3.84
C LEU A 26 -14.66 -12.85 3.13
N ARG A 27 -15.12 -13.01 1.88
CA ARG A 27 -14.81 -14.19 1.04
C ARG A 27 -13.52 -14.03 0.23
N ALA A 28 -12.98 -12.82 0.15
CA ALA A 28 -11.65 -12.50 -0.38
C ALA A 28 -11.21 -11.13 0.19
N SER A 29 -9.93 -10.98 0.51
CA SER A 29 -9.36 -9.69 0.93
C SER A 29 -8.27 -9.29 -0.06
N LEU A 30 -8.46 -8.17 -0.75
CA LEU A 30 -7.46 -7.58 -1.63
C LEU A 30 -6.54 -6.68 -0.80
N LEU A 31 -5.24 -6.95 -0.80
CA LEU A 31 -4.24 -6.04 -0.22
C LEU A 31 -3.46 -5.35 -1.34
N LEU A 32 -3.96 -4.19 -1.77
CA LEU A 32 -3.21 -3.35 -2.70
C LEU A 32 -2.13 -2.56 -1.92
N LEU A 33 -0.89 -2.59 -2.41
CA LEU A 33 0.29 -1.78 -1.98
C LEU A 33 1.17 -2.35 -0.85
N PRO A 34 1.98 -3.38 -1.14
CA PRO A 34 2.92 -3.99 -0.19
C PRO A 34 4.15 -3.14 0.14
N ALA A 35 4.15 -1.81 -0.01
CA ALA A 35 5.36 -1.03 0.26
C ALA A 35 5.18 0.37 0.85
N LEU A 36 4.13 0.59 1.65
CA LEU A 36 4.06 1.77 2.51
C LEU A 36 4.56 1.41 3.91
N GLY A 37 5.63 2.05 4.39
CA GLY A 37 6.03 1.99 5.81
C GLY A 37 6.91 0.82 6.25
N ILE A 38 7.72 0.25 5.36
CA ILE A 38 8.68 -0.80 5.72
C ILE A 38 9.91 -0.17 6.40
N ARG A 39 10.68 -0.90 7.23
CA ARG A 39 11.87 -0.35 7.89
C ARG A 39 12.79 0.33 6.88
N ALA A 40 13.28 1.53 7.22
CA ALA A 40 14.14 2.39 6.40
C ALA A 40 15.35 1.66 5.80
N LYS A 41 15.85 0.62 6.45
CA LYS A 41 16.98 -0.20 5.96
C LYS A 41 16.66 -1.11 4.77
N LEU A 42 15.37 -1.31 4.47
CA LEU A 42 14.88 -2.20 3.42
C LEU A 42 14.49 -1.43 2.14
N TYR A 43 14.66 -0.11 2.11
CA TYR A 43 14.54 0.67 0.87
C TYR A 43 15.80 0.44 0.03
N ASP A 44 15.64 0.06 -1.23
CA ASP A 44 16.77 -0.25 -2.12
C ASP A 44 17.17 0.96 -2.96
N TYR A 45 18.10 1.73 -2.44
CA TYR A 45 18.75 2.82 -3.18
C TYR A 45 20.29 2.77 -3.00
N GLY A 46 20.84 1.62 -2.61
CA GLY A 46 22.22 1.50 -2.14
C GLY A 46 22.49 2.12 -0.76
N LEU A 47 23.68 1.85 -0.19
CA LEU A 47 24.06 2.21 1.19
C LEU A 47 23.85 3.70 1.52
N LYS A 48 24.26 4.60 0.63
CA LYS A 48 24.17 6.06 0.82
C LYS A 48 22.72 6.55 0.98
N SER A 49 21.79 5.88 0.33
CA SER A 49 20.40 6.30 0.28
C SER A 49 19.58 5.72 1.42
N SER A 50 19.92 4.52 1.90
CA SER A 50 19.35 4.02 3.17
C SER A 50 19.67 4.97 4.35
N LEU A 51 20.86 5.59 4.36
CA LEU A 51 21.21 6.61 5.34
C LEU A 51 20.39 7.90 5.16
N ARG A 52 20.14 8.33 3.92
CA ARG A 52 19.28 9.48 3.62
C ARG A 52 17.85 9.25 4.13
N ILE A 53 17.26 8.08 3.86
CA ILE A 53 15.91 7.74 4.34
C ILE A 53 15.88 7.65 5.88
N ARG A 54 16.90 7.09 6.51
CA ARG A 54 17.01 7.08 7.99
C ARG A 54 17.11 8.48 8.58
N LEU A 55 17.83 9.39 7.93
CA LEU A 55 17.91 10.78 8.37
C LEU A 55 16.57 11.49 8.16
N LEU A 56 15.98 11.34 6.98
CA LEU A 56 14.69 11.92 6.63
C LEU A 56 13.58 11.51 7.60
N THR A 57 13.48 10.21 7.91
CA THR A 57 12.49 9.69 8.87
C THR A 57 12.67 10.26 10.28
N ARG A 58 13.92 10.45 10.74
CA ARG A 58 14.20 11.08 12.04
C ARG A 58 13.90 12.57 12.06
N LEU A 59 14.15 13.28 10.97
CA LEU A 59 13.92 14.73 10.85
C LEU A 59 12.46 15.07 10.51
N MET A 60 11.65 14.09 10.09
CA MET A 60 10.27 14.29 9.64
C MET A 60 9.40 15.08 10.64
N PRO A 61 9.46 14.85 11.97
CA PRO A 61 8.68 15.65 12.91
C PRO A 61 9.04 17.13 12.89
N ALA A 62 10.32 17.46 12.71
CA ALA A 62 10.82 18.84 12.65
C ALA A 62 10.44 19.50 11.31
N VAL A 63 10.70 18.80 10.19
CA VAL A 63 10.34 19.27 8.84
C VAL A 63 8.85 19.59 8.75
N THR A 64 7.99 18.64 9.11
CA THR A 64 6.54 18.83 9.04
C THR A 64 6.00 19.85 10.06
N ARG A 65 6.75 20.12 11.15
CA ARG A 65 6.39 21.20 12.10
C ARG A 65 6.74 22.58 11.52
N LEU A 66 7.89 22.70 10.87
CA LEU A 66 8.37 23.96 10.30
C LEU A 66 7.54 24.40 9.10
N PHE A 67 7.21 23.48 8.19
CA PHE A 67 6.48 23.80 6.97
C PHE A 67 4.96 23.63 7.07
N GLY A 68 4.46 22.96 8.12
CA GLY A 68 3.03 22.62 8.25
C GLY A 68 2.59 21.41 7.39
N TYR A 69 3.36 21.06 6.37
CA TYR A 69 3.22 19.89 5.49
C TYR A 69 4.62 19.29 5.20
N TYR A 70 4.70 18.23 4.40
CA TYR A 70 5.98 17.72 3.89
C TYR A 70 6.22 18.21 2.47
N PRO A 71 7.19 19.11 2.22
CA PRO A 71 7.46 19.61 0.87
C PRO A 71 8.42 18.66 0.12
N GLY A 72 7.97 17.46 -0.20
CA GLY A 72 8.79 16.41 -0.81
C GLY A 72 9.37 16.80 -2.17
N THR A 73 8.68 17.66 -2.92
CA THR A 73 9.20 18.22 -4.19
C THR A 73 10.52 18.99 -4.00
N ARG A 74 10.69 19.69 -2.87
CA ARG A 74 11.93 20.42 -2.54
C ARG A 74 13.03 19.50 -2.01
N PHE A 75 12.65 18.41 -1.36
CA PHE A 75 13.57 17.45 -0.76
C PHE A 75 13.96 16.30 -1.71
N GLY A 76 13.36 16.22 -2.90
CA GLY A 76 13.65 15.18 -3.89
C GLY A 76 13.22 13.77 -3.45
N PHE A 77 12.25 13.68 -2.55
CA PHE A 77 11.69 12.41 -2.09
C PHE A 77 10.17 12.51 -2.01
N GLY A 78 9.47 11.65 -2.75
CA GLY A 78 8.01 11.69 -2.85
C GLY A 78 7.49 13.00 -3.47
N GLY A 79 6.22 13.29 -3.20
CA GLY A 79 5.57 14.56 -3.55
C GLY A 79 5.38 15.46 -2.34
N ASP A 80 4.62 16.53 -2.52
CA ASP A 80 4.14 17.33 -1.39
C ASP A 80 3.02 16.57 -0.68
N GLU A 81 3.25 16.22 0.58
CA GLU A 81 2.42 15.26 1.31
C GLU A 81 1.91 15.82 2.64
N ALA A 82 0.80 15.25 3.11
CA ALA A 82 0.20 15.62 4.38
C ALA A 82 1.15 15.35 5.56
N ARG A 83 1.23 16.30 6.50
CA ARG A 83 2.04 16.19 7.72
C ARG A 83 1.74 14.92 8.52
N THR A 84 0.46 14.57 8.67
CA THR A 84 0.01 13.40 9.43
C THR A 84 0.48 12.10 8.77
N LEU A 85 0.30 11.99 7.46
CA LEU A 85 0.75 10.86 6.64
C LEU A 85 2.26 10.65 6.79
N MET A 86 3.05 11.70 6.56
CA MET A 86 4.52 11.57 6.57
C MET A 86 5.08 11.29 7.97
N ARG A 87 4.46 11.84 9.03
CA ARG A 87 4.80 11.50 10.41
C ARG A 87 4.54 10.02 10.70
N GLN A 88 3.36 9.52 10.32
CA GLN A 88 3.01 8.12 10.50
C GLN A 88 3.96 7.20 9.73
N TRP A 89 4.21 7.51 8.45
CA TRP A 89 5.19 6.81 7.64
C TRP A 89 6.58 6.80 8.29
N SER A 90 7.02 7.95 8.85
CA SER A 90 8.33 8.04 9.50
C SER A 90 8.43 7.15 10.74
N THR A 91 7.34 6.98 11.50
CA THR A 91 7.27 6.08 12.64
C THR A 91 7.38 4.63 12.16
N TRP A 92 6.60 4.25 11.15
CA TRP A 92 6.63 2.90 10.58
C TRP A 92 7.99 2.55 9.95
N ALA A 93 8.59 3.49 9.22
CA ALA A 93 9.91 3.31 8.64
C ALA A 93 11.01 3.19 9.71
N GLN A 94 10.84 3.76 10.90
CA GLN A 94 11.80 3.59 12.00
C GLN A 94 11.58 2.29 12.78
N SER A 95 10.34 1.99 13.15
CA SER A 95 10.01 0.85 14.02
C SER A 95 9.84 -0.47 13.26
N GLY A 96 9.38 -0.40 12.01
CA GLY A 96 8.88 -1.53 11.24
C GLY A 96 7.64 -2.18 11.84
N LYS A 97 6.93 -1.46 12.71
CA LYS A 97 5.66 -1.87 13.33
C LYS A 97 4.55 -0.97 12.80
N PHE A 98 3.44 -1.57 12.39
CA PHE A 98 2.30 -0.89 11.79
C PHE A 98 1.23 -0.47 12.81
N ASP A 99 1.56 -0.49 14.10
CA ASP A 99 0.62 -0.07 15.14
C ASP A 99 0.18 1.39 14.89
N THR A 100 -1.12 1.62 15.06
CA THR A 100 -1.72 2.95 15.06
C THR A 100 -2.52 3.12 16.34
N GLY A 101 -2.84 4.35 16.73
CA GLY A 101 -3.67 4.60 17.92
C GLY A 101 -5.02 3.84 17.93
N ARG A 102 -5.51 3.42 16.76
CA ARG A 102 -6.75 2.65 16.57
C ARG A 102 -6.54 1.15 16.27
N MET A 103 -5.32 0.72 15.94
CA MET A 103 -5.02 -0.65 15.52
C MET A 103 -3.75 -1.14 16.23
N ARG A 104 -3.89 -2.15 17.08
CA ARG A 104 -2.78 -2.78 17.81
C ARG A 104 -2.53 -4.19 17.27
N ASN A 105 -1.26 -4.58 17.21
CA ASN A 105 -0.81 -5.90 16.75
C ASN A 105 -1.39 -6.29 15.37
N PRO A 106 -1.30 -5.44 14.33
CA PRO A 106 -1.83 -5.76 13.01
C PRO A 106 -1.23 -7.05 12.43
N GLU A 107 -0.02 -7.44 12.84
CA GLU A 107 0.61 -8.68 12.41
C GLU A 107 -0.14 -9.91 12.93
N GLU A 108 -0.58 -9.92 14.19
CA GLU A 108 -1.37 -11.02 14.76
C GLU A 108 -2.75 -11.11 14.12
N GLN A 109 -3.38 -9.97 13.82
CA GLN A 109 -4.67 -9.92 13.14
C GLN A 109 -4.55 -10.44 11.71
N THR A 110 -3.49 -10.04 11.02
CA THR A 110 -3.18 -10.47 9.65
C THR A 110 -2.88 -11.97 9.59
N ALA A 111 -2.18 -12.52 10.59
CA ALA A 111 -1.86 -13.94 10.65
C ALA A 111 -3.10 -14.84 10.74
N ARG A 112 -4.21 -14.34 11.31
CA ARG A 112 -5.49 -15.07 11.40
C ARG A 112 -6.26 -15.10 10.08
N PHE A 113 -5.90 -14.28 9.11
CA PHE A 113 -6.56 -14.26 7.82
C PHE A 113 -6.13 -15.47 6.98
N THR A 114 -7.10 -16.25 6.51
CA THR A 114 -6.86 -17.48 5.73
C THR A 114 -7.29 -17.40 4.27
N GLY A 115 -7.83 -16.26 3.85
CA GLY A 115 -8.30 -16.05 2.49
C GLY A 115 -7.17 -15.84 1.47
N PRO A 116 -7.53 -15.65 0.19
CA PRO A 116 -6.57 -15.29 -0.84
C PRO A 116 -6.12 -13.83 -0.67
N VAL A 117 -4.84 -13.56 -0.91
CA VAL A 117 -4.22 -12.22 -0.91
C VAL A 117 -3.45 -12.03 -2.20
N LEU A 118 -3.70 -10.93 -2.91
CA LEU A 118 -2.86 -10.50 -4.03
C LEU A 118 -1.91 -9.40 -3.56
N SER A 119 -0.63 -9.56 -3.83
CA SER A 119 0.42 -8.56 -3.61
C SER A 119 0.98 -8.12 -4.96
N LEU A 120 0.72 -6.87 -5.35
CA LEU A 120 1.23 -6.28 -6.58
C LEU A 120 2.45 -5.40 -6.30
N ALA A 121 3.48 -5.56 -7.11
CA ALA A 121 4.63 -4.68 -7.23
C ALA A 121 4.81 -4.26 -8.70
N PHE A 122 5.70 -3.31 -8.96
CA PHE A 122 5.91 -2.77 -10.29
C PHE A 122 7.38 -2.80 -10.65
N GLU A 123 7.69 -3.00 -11.92
CA GLU A 123 9.01 -2.69 -12.45
C GLU A 123 9.30 -1.19 -12.28
N ARG A 124 10.59 -0.82 -12.29
CA ARG A 124 11.06 0.56 -12.13
C ARG A 124 10.61 1.21 -10.80
N ASP A 125 10.34 0.39 -9.78
CA ASP A 125 10.07 0.85 -8.42
C ASP A 125 11.32 0.78 -7.54
N ASP A 126 12.10 1.87 -7.56
CA ASP A 126 13.33 1.98 -6.76
C ASP A 126 13.06 2.11 -5.25
N LEU A 127 11.80 2.33 -4.82
CA LEU A 127 11.49 2.43 -3.40
C LEU A 127 11.38 1.07 -2.72
N VAL A 128 11.22 0.01 -3.51
CA VAL A 128 10.74 -1.28 -3.00
C VAL A 128 11.71 -2.38 -3.35
N SER A 129 12.51 -2.77 -2.36
CA SER A 129 13.42 -3.92 -2.50
C SER A 129 12.66 -5.26 -2.53
N PRO A 130 13.24 -6.31 -3.12
CA PRO A 130 12.69 -7.67 -3.01
C PRO A 130 12.49 -8.11 -1.55
N GLU A 131 13.40 -7.72 -0.65
CA GLU A 131 13.29 -8.01 0.78
C GLU A 131 12.16 -7.22 1.46
N ALA A 132 11.89 -6.01 1.00
CA ALA A 132 10.76 -5.20 1.43
C ALA A 132 9.43 -5.90 1.05
N LEU A 133 9.29 -6.34 -0.20
CA LEU A 133 8.12 -7.10 -0.65
C LEU A 133 7.92 -8.38 0.16
N LYS A 134 9.00 -9.14 0.39
CA LYS A 134 8.96 -10.36 1.20
C LYS A 134 8.52 -10.09 2.63
N ARG A 135 9.02 -9.00 3.24
CA ARG A 135 8.66 -8.57 4.60
C ARG A 135 7.21 -8.08 4.68
N ALA A 136 6.71 -7.41 3.66
CA ALA A 136 5.36 -6.84 3.65
C ALA A 136 4.28 -7.93 3.76
N VAL A 137 4.51 -9.05 3.10
CA VAL A 137 3.58 -10.20 3.10
C VAL A 137 3.88 -11.21 4.19
N SER A 138 5.01 -11.10 4.90
CA SER A 138 5.40 -12.08 5.94
C SER A 138 4.39 -12.24 7.10
N PRO A 139 3.58 -11.22 7.49
CA PRO A 139 2.56 -11.40 8.53
C PRO A 139 1.36 -12.24 8.10
N PHE A 140 1.15 -12.46 6.79
CA PHE A 140 0.02 -13.22 6.24
C PHE A 140 0.28 -14.74 6.30
N THR A 141 0.62 -15.26 7.48
CA THR A 141 1.05 -16.65 7.65
C THR A 141 -0.05 -17.68 7.38
N GLY A 142 -1.31 -17.33 7.63
CA GLY A 142 -2.46 -18.17 7.33
C GLY A 142 -3.01 -18.04 5.90
N ALA A 143 -2.57 -17.04 5.14
CA ALA A 143 -3.21 -16.65 3.89
C ALA A 143 -2.59 -17.32 2.66
N ARG A 144 -3.37 -17.40 1.57
CA ARG A 144 -2.87 -17.81 0.24
C ARG A 144 -2.39 -16.58 -0.51
N VAL A 145 -1.10 -16.26 -0.39
CA VAL A 145 -0.51 -15.06 -1.00
C VAL A 145 -0.03 -15.33 -2.43
N GLU A 146 -0.64 -14.65 -3.39
CA GLU A 146 -0.16 -14.54 -4.77
C GLU A 146 0.62 -13.24 -4.93
N ARG A 147 1.84 -13.30 -5.47
CA ARG A 147 2.69 -12.12 -5.70
C ARG A 147 2.88 -11.94 -7.19
N ARG A 148 2.71 -10.71 -7.67
CA ARG A 148 3.01 -10.35 -9.07
C ARG A 148 3.80 -9.05 -9.12
N VAL A 149 4.77 -9.00 -10.03
CA VAL A 149 5.43 -7.77 -10.44
C VAL A 149 4.88 -7.44 -11.82
N LEU A 150 4.27 -6.26 -11.97
CA LEU A 150 3.72 -5.81 -13.24
C LEU A 150 4.78 -4.99 -13.99
N GLY A 151 5.04 -5.39 -15.24
CA GLY A 151 5.94 -4.69 -16.15
C GLY A 151 5.18 -3.93 -17.22
N ALA A 152 5.91 -3.49 -18.23
CA ALA A 152 5.32 -2.72 -19.33
C ALA A 152 4.28 -3.51 -20.15
N ALA A 153 4.37 -4.85 -20.16
CA ALA A 153 3.43 -5.71 -20.87
C ALA A 153 2.03 -5.70 -20.23
N GLU A 154 1.96 -5.69 -18.89
CA GLU A 154 0.69 -5.70 -18.17
C GLU A 154 0.16 -4.30 -17.87
N GLN A 155 1.05 -3.37 -17.51
CA GLN A 155 0.68 -2.06 -16.98
C GLN A 155 0.92 -0.89 -17.96
N GLY A 156 1.71 -1.12 -19.01
CA GLY A 156 2.11 -0.07 -19.95
C GLY A 156 3.26 0.80 -19.42
N GLU A 157 3.33 2.05 -19.90
CA GLU A 157 4.47 2.94 -19.65
C GLU A 157 4.56 3.43 -18.20
N TYR A 158 3.40 3.61 -17.57
CA TYR A 158 3.29 4.17 -16.22
C TYR A 158 3.62 3.12 -15.16
N LEU A 159 4.90 3.06 -14.79
CA LEU A 159 5.49 2.11 -13.84
C LEU A 159 6.13 2.83 -12.64
N GLY A 160 6.72 2.06 -11.74
CA GLY A 160 7.33 2.55 -10.50
C GLY A 160 6.34 2.85 -9.39
N HIS A 161 6.84 3.36 -8.26
CA HIS A 161 6.14 3.38 -6.97
C HIS A 161 4.71 3.96 -6.99
N ALA A 162 4.57 5.11 -7.65
CA ALA A 162 3.30 5.82 -7.78
C ALA A 162 2.93 6.12 -9.24
N GLY A 163 3.80 5.77 -10.20
CA GLY A 163 3.56 6.06 -11.61
C GLY A 163 2.34 5.34 -12.16
N TRP A 164 2.16 4.06 -11.77
CA TRP A 164 1.03 3.22 -12.17
C TRP A 164 -0.35 3.84 -11.91
N ALA A 165 -0.49 4.66 -10.86
CA ALA A 165 -1.76 5.26 -10.50
C ALA A 165 -2.24 6.32 -11.51
N LYS A 166 -1.34 6.86 -12.35
CA LYS A 166 -1.70 7.80 -13.43
C LYS A 166 -2.52 7.11 -14.53
N GLN A 167 -2.27 5.82 -14.77
CA GLN A 167 -2.99 5.03 -15.76
C GLN A 167 -3.17 3.60 -15.22
N PRO A 168 -4.21 3.35 -14.41
CA PRO A 168 -4.33 2.12 -13.62
C PRO A 168 -4.94 0.94 -14.40
N ASP A 169 -5.20 1.05 -15.70
CA ASP A 169 -5.95 0.05 -16.48
C ASP A 169 -5.39 -1.37 -16.36
N GLY A 170 -4.07 -1.52 -16.42
CA GLY A 170 -3.39 -2.80 -16.25
C GLY A 170 -3.58 -3.39 -14.87
N VAL A 171 -3.36 -2.60 -13.81
CA VAL A 171 -3.63 -2.98 -12.42
C VAL A 171 -5.09 -3.42 -12.25
N VAL A 172 -6.03 -2.62 -12.74
CA VAL A 172 -7.47 -2.89 -12.62
C VAL A 172 -7.82 -4.21 -13.29
N LYS A 173 -7.29 -4.46 -14.49
CA LYS A 173 -7.48 -5.73 -15.21
C LYS A 173 -6.95 -6.92 -14.40
N VAL A 174 -5.71 -6.85 -13.92
CA VAL A 174 -5.09 -7.92 -13.12
C VAL A 174 -5.88 -8.19 -11.84
N VAL A 175 -6.31 -7.14 -11.14
CA VAL A 175 -7.12 -7.24 -9.92
C VAL A 175 -8.48 -7.86 -10.23
N ALA A 176 -9.17 -7.42 -11.27
CA ALA A 176 -10.50 -7.94 -11.64
C ALA A 176 -10.45 -9.42 -12.02
N GLU A 177 -9.45 -9.83 -12.80
CA GLU A 177 -9.21 -11.22 -13.14
C GLU A 177 -8.89 -12.07 -11.90
N TRP A 178 -8.06 -11.55 -10.99
CA TRP A 178 -7.72 -12.22 -9.75
C TRP A 178 -8.93 -12.40 -8.83
N ILE A 179 -9.77 -11.36 -8.68
CA ILE A 179 -11.01 -11.43 -7.91
C ILE A 179 -11.92 -12.51 -8.51
N SER A 180 -12.12 -12.50 -9.83
CA SER A 180 -13.01 -13.45 -10.51
C SER A 180 -12.59 -14.90 -10.23
N ARG A 181 -11.30 -15.23 -10.41
CA ARG A 181 -10.76 -16.56 -10.10
C ARG A 181 -10.86 -16.91 -8.62
N SER A 182 -10.58 -15.94 -7.75
CA SER A 182 -10.59 -16.15 -6.29
C SER A 182 -12.00 -16.35 -5.74
N CYS A 183 -13.01 -15.70 -6.33
CA CYS A 183 -14.41 -15.89 -5.98
C CYS A 183 -14.95 -17.24 -6.49
N ASP A 184 -14.55 -17.70 -7.68
CA ASP A 184 -14.96 -18.99 -8.21
C ASP A 184 -14.33 -20.17 -7.44
N ALA A 185 -13.07 -20.06 -7.03
CA ALA A 185 -12.39 -21.08 -6.22
C ALA A 185 -12.94 -21.21 -4.78
N VAL A 186 -13.77 -20.26 -4.33
CA VAL A 186 -14.41 -20.23 -3.01
C VAL A 186 -15.85 -20.75 -3.05
N ARG A 187 -16.39 -21.12 -4.22
CA ARG A 187 -17.66 -21.87 -4.29
C ARG A 187 -17.42 -23.32 -3.87
N PRO A 188 -17.91 -23.80 -2.71
CA PRO A 188 -18.05 -25.23 -2.52
C PRO A 188 -19.07 -25.74 -3.56
N GLY A 189 -18.81 -26.94 -4.08
CA GLY A 189 -19.56 -27.56 -5.18
C GLY A 189 -21.06 -27.27 -5.10
N ARG A 190 -21.59 -26.71 -6.19
CA ARG A 190 -23.00 -26.81 -6.50
C ARG A 190 -23.25 -28.30 -6.76
N THR A 191 -23.59 -29.05 -5.71
CA THR A 191 -24.23 -30.35 -5.92
C THR A 191 -25.47 -30.10 -6.76
N ALA A 192 -25.62 -30.93 -7.79
CA ALA A 192 -26.62 -30.88 -8.85
C ALA A 192 -28.05 -30.61 -8.36
#